data_AF-A0A2J6RP67-F1
#
_entry.id   AF-A0A2J6RP67-F1
#
_cell.length_a   1.000
_cell.length_b   1.000
_cell.length_c   1.000
_cell.angle_alpha   90.00
_cell.angle_beta   90.00
_cell.angle_gamma   90.00
#
_symmetry.space_group_name_H-M   'P 1'
#
loop_
_entity.id
_entity.type
_entity.pdbx_description
1 polymer ?
#
loop_
_entity_poly.entity_id
_entity_poly.type
_entity_poly.pdbx_seq_one_letter_code
_entity_poly.pdbx_strand_id
1 'polypeptide(L)'
;MESLLLDIIELTEPVYDGTYLAKKLLEVTDRLSITCAIISVTRDNVSPNNTMLDEFEVVVVEQWDLMDKLDQARFCCKFNRKDGDVRCVSYIYNIAIQAARKAIKASLKEHLSDYHHSNNKAPTPTSSERSSFYKLRSLSIIFKLRKVPRV
;
A
#
# COMPACT_ATOMS: atom_id res chain seq x y z
N MET A 1 9.38 -17.81 12.30
CA MET A 1 8.68 -17.86 11.01
C MET A 1 9.76 -17.65 9.96
N GLU A 2 10.14 -18.72 9.26
CA GLU A 2 11.19 -18.64 8.24
C GLU A 2 10.56 -18.14 6.94
N SER A 3 11.18 -17.13 6.33
CA SER A 3 10.78 -16.62 5.02
C SER A 3 11.62 -17.32 3.95
N LEU A 4 10.97 -18.03 3.04
CA LEU A 4 11.61 -18.63 1.88
C LEU A 4 11.27 -17.81 0.63
N LEU A 5 12.28 -17.37 -0.09
CA LEU A 5 12.10 -16.78 -1.42
C LEU A 5 11.82 -17.92 -2.40
N LEU A 6 10.63 -17.93 -2.99
CA LEU A 6 10.24 -18.95 -3.96
C LEU A 6 10.83 -18.68 -5.35
N ASP A 7 10.78 -17.44 -5.81
CA ASP A 7 11.23 -17.07 -7.14
C ASP A 7 11.44 -15.55 -7.28
N ILE A 8 12.22 -15.14 -8.28
CA ILE A 8 12.32 -13.75 -8.74
C ILE A 8 12.02 -13.74 -10.23
N ILE A 9 10.93 -13.07 -10.61
CA ILE A 9 10.47 -13.01 -11.99
C ILE A 9 10.84 -11.65 -12.57
N GLU A 10 11.47 -11.64 -13.73
CA GLU A 10 11.62 -10.44 -14.54
C GLU A 10 10.33 -10.20 -15.34
N LEU A 11 9.74 -9.02 -15.18
CA LEU A 11 8.55 -8.62 -15.93
C LEU A 11 8.99 -7.97 -17.24
N THR A 12 8.58 -8.57 -18.36
CA THR A 12 9.06 -8.19 -19.70
C THR A 12 8.20 -7.13 -20.37
N GLU A 13 6.95 -6.94 -19.92
CA GLU A 13 6.01 -5.99 -20.50
C GLU A 13 6.11 -4.61 -19.84
N PRO A 14 6.03 -3.49 -20.58
CA PRO A 14 6.16 -2.15 -19.99
C PRO A 14 4.92 -1.72 -19.17
N VAL A 15 3.78 -2.37 -19.36
CA VAL A 15 2.53 -2.10 -18.66
C VAL A 15 2.16 -3.33 -17.82
N TYR A 16 2.25 -3.18 -16.51
CA TYR A 16 1.93 -4.24 -15.56
C TYR A 16 0.46 -4.13 -15.13
N ASP A 17 -0.46 -4.58 -15.98
CA ASP A 17 -1.86 -4.72 -15.56
C ASP A 17 -2.03 -5.95 -14.65
N GLY A 18 -3.17 -6.01 -13.94
CA GLY A 18 -3.42 -7.09 -12.99
C GLY A 18 -3.44 -8.47 -13.65
N THR A 19 -3.98 -8.58 -14.86
CA THR A 19 -4.08 -9.84 -15.60
C THR A 19 -2.72 -10.39 -15.99
N TYR A 20 -1.81 -9.54 -16.46
CA TYR A 20 -0.43 -9.93 -16.79
C TYR A 20 0.30 -10.46 -15.55
N LEU A 21 0.20 -9.74 -14.44
CA LEU A 21 0.82 -10.14 -13.18
C LEU A 21 0.21 -11.46 -12.66
N ALA A 22 -1.09 -11.67 -12.83
CA ALA A 22 -1.78 -12.90 -12.40
C ALA A 22 -1.26 -14.11 -13.19
N LYS A 23 -1.05 -13.96 -14.50
CA LYS A 23 -0.46 -15.00 -15.35
C LYS A 23 0.96 -15.36 -14.91
N LYS A 24 1.77 -14.35 -14.56
CA LYS A 24 3.13 -14.59 -14.07
C LYS A 24 3.17 -15.27 -12.71
N LEU A 25 2.27 -14.89 -11.81
CA LEU A 25 2.10 -15.58 -10.54
C LEU A 25 1.70 -17.05 -10.76
N LEU A 26 0.74 -17.30 -11.66
CA LEU A 26 0.30 -18.65 -12.02
C LEU A 26 1.42 -19.49 -12.63
N GLU A 27 2.21 -18.94 -13.55
CA GLU A 27 3.36 -19.62 -14.15
C GLU A 27 4.33 -20.14 -13.07
N VAL A 28 4.61 -19.34 -12.05
CA VAL A 28 5.50 -19.74 -10.95
C VAL A 28 4.86 -20.76 -10.03
N THR A 29 3.59 -20.55 -9.64
CA THR A 29 2.91 -21.45 -8.72
C THR A 29 2.66 -22.82 -9.36
N ASP A 30 2.36 -22.86 -10.67
CA ASP A 30 2.17 -24.11 -11.43
C ASP A 30 3.51 -24.84 -11.61
N ARG A 31 4.58 -24.10 -11.93
CA ARG A 31 5.94 -24.66 -12.03
C ARG A 31 6.40 -25.31 -10.72
N LEU A 32 6.01 -24.74 -9.59
CA LEU A 32 6.28 -25.29 -8.26
C LEU A 32 5.24 -26.32 -7.80
N SER A 33 4.18 -26.53 -8.58
CA SER A 33 3.04 -27.41 -8.24
C SER A 33 2.37 -27.04 -6.90
N ILE A 34 2.33 -25.74 -6.59
CA ILE A 34 1.73 -25.22 -5.35
C ILE A 34 0.44 -24.43 -5.56
N THR A 35 0.05 -24.13 -6.81
CA THR A 35 -1.13 -23.31 -7.14
C THR A 35 -2.37 -23.72 -6.34
N CYS A 36 -2.67 -25.02 -6.32
CA CYS A 36 -3.85 -25.57 -5.65
C CYS A 36 -3.65 -25.77 -4.14
N ALA A 37 -2.43 -25.61 -3.65
CA ALA A 37 -2.08 -25.68 -2.23
C ALA A 37 -2.08 -24.29 -1.54
N ILE A 38 -2.42 -23.21 -2.27
CA ILE A 38 -2.49 -21.86 -1.71
C ILE A 38 -3.75 -21.71 -0.87
N ILE A 39 -3.57 -21.69 0.46
CA ILE A 39 -4.67 -21.57 1.43
C ILE A 39 -4.96 -20.11 1.80
N SER A 40 -3.99 -19.21 1.66
CA SER A 40 -4.15 -17.81 2.02
C SER A 40 -3.14 -16.95 1.27
N VAL A 41 -3.59 -15.80 0.79
CA VAL A 41 -2.71 -14.77 0.22
C VAL A 41 -2.88 -13.50 1.03
N THR A 42 -1.76 -12.95 1.50
CA THR A 42 -1.76 -11.63 2.17
C THR A 42 -1.61 -10.56 1.10
N ARG A 43 -2.62 -9.69 0.97
CA ARG A 43 -2.64 -8.62 -0.04
C ARG A 43 -1.93 -7.38 0.50
N ASP A 44 -1.19 -6.67 -0.34
CA ASP A 44 -0.83 -5.27 -0.06
C ASP A 44 -1.84 -4.34 -0.76
N ASN A 45 -2.17 -3.21 -0.13
CA ASN A 45 -3.22 -2.31 -0.63
C ASN A 45 -2.77 -1.42 -1.80
N VAL A 46 -2.12 -2.01 -2.79
CA VAL A 46 -1.66 -1.36 -4.03
C VAL A 46 -2.53 -1.86 -5.18
N SER A 47 -3.15 -0.95 -5.95
CA SER A 47 -4.29 -1.34 -6.81
C SER A 47 -3.99 -2.42 -7.86
N PRO A 48 -2.83 -2.44 -8.55
CA PRO A 48 -2.51 -3.51 -9.49
C PRO A 48 -2.41 -4.89 -8.82
N ASN A 49 -1.94 -4.94 -7.58
CA ASN A 49 -1.77 -6.19 -6.84
C ASN A 49 -3.12 -6.76 -6.40
N ASN A 50 -4.08 -5.89 -6.05
CA ASN A 50 -5.45 -6.34 -5.78
C ASN A 50 -6.09 -6.96 -7.03
N THR A 51 -6.03 -6.28 -8.17
CA THR A 51 -6.55 -6.81 -9.44
C THR A 51 -5.85 -8.10 -9.84
N MET A 52 -4.53 -8.18 -9.72
CA MET A 52 -3.76 -9.40 -9.95
C MET A 52 -4.26 -10.57 -9.09
N LEU A 53 -4.47 -10.35 -7.80
CA LEU A 53 -4.90 -11.41 -6.89
C LEU A 53 -6.34 -11.84 -7.13
N ASP A 54 -7.21 -10.92 -7.54
CA ASP A 54 -8.59 -11.25 -7.91
C ASP A 54 -8.63 -12.08 -9.20
N GLU A 55 -7.85 -11.70 -10.23
CA GLU A 55 -7.70 -12.47 -11.48
C GLU A 55 -7.07 -13.85 -11.23
N PHE A 56 -6.04 -13.91 -10.36
CA PHE A 56 -5.41 -15.17 -9.99
C PHE A 56 -6.40 -16.11 -9.27
N GLU A 57 -7.18 -15.58 -8.33
CA GLU A 57 -8.20 -16.36 -7.61
C GLU A 57 -9.24 -16.95 -8.57
N VAL A 58 -9.69 -16.20 -9.58
CA VAL A 58 -10.60 -16.72 -10.61
C VAL A 58 -10.00 -17.93 -11.32
N VAL A 59 -8.75 -17.84 -11.79
CA VAL A 59 -8.10 -18.94 -12.52
C VAL A 59 -7.87 -20.16 -11.63
N VAL A 60 -7.49 -19.97 -10.36
CA VAL A 60 -7.30 -21.11 -9.42
C VAL A 60 -8.63 -21.81 -9.14
N VAL A 61 -9.73 -21.06 -8.99
CA VAL A 61 -11.07 -21.63 -8.81
C VAL A 61 -11.49 -22.41 -10.06
N GLU A 62 -11.30 -21.86 -11.26
CA GLU A 62 -11.60 -22.55 -12.52
C GLU A 62 -10.80 -23.85 -12.67
N GLN A 63 -9.50 -23.83 -12.36
CA GLN A 63 -8.67 -25.03 -12.36
C GLN A 63 -9.17 -26.07 -11.36
N TRP A 64 -9.53 -25.65 -10.15
CA TRP A 64 -10.06 -26.52 -9.10
C TRP A 64 -11.42 -27.15 -9.50
N ASP A 65 -12.30 -26.39 -10.14
CA ASP A 65 -13.61 -26.87 -10.63
C ASP A 65 -13.46 -27.96 -11.71
N LEU A 66 -12.38 -27.91 -12.50
CA LEU A 66 -12.08 -28.91 -13.54
C LEU A 66 -11.37 -30.17 -13.01
N MET A 67 -10.92 -30.18 -11.76
CA MET A 67 -10.24 -31.33 -11.14
C MET A 67 -11.20 -32.48 -10.83
N ASP A 68 -10.64 -33.68 -10.70
CA ASP A 68 -11.41 -34.80 -10.19
C ASP A 68 -11.77 -34.63 -8.70
N LYS A 69 -12.77 -35.37 -8.22
CA LYS A 69 -13.25 -35.25 -6.84
C LYS A 69 -12.20 -35.63 -5.80
N LEU A 70 -11.23 -36.48 -6.15
CA LEU A 70 -10.19 -36.92 -5.23
C LEU A 70 -9.14 -35.81 -5.02
N ASP A 71 -8.79 -35.12 -6.11
CA ASP A 71 -7.85 -34.01 -6.11
C ASP A 71 -8.50 -32.74 -5.54
N GLN A 72 -9.79 -32.50 -5.81
CA GLN A 72 -10.55 -31.44 -5.13
C GLN A 72 -10.54 -31.60 -3.60
N ALA A 73 -10.52 -32.84 -3.08
CA ALA A 73 -10.44 -33.11 -1.65
C ALA A 73 -9.03 -32.91 -1.06
N ARG A 74 -7.98 -32.93 -1.90
CA ARG A 74 -6.58 -32.70 -1.50
C ARG A 74 -6.22 -31.22 -1.48
N PHE A 75 -6.93 -30.40 -2.25
CA PHE A 75 -6.63 -28.99 -2.45
C PHE A 75 -7.72 -28.09 -1.86
N CYS A 76 -7.32 -27.08 -1.08
CA CYS A 76 -8.25 -26.13 -0.47
C CYS A 76 -8.31 -24.84 -1.29
N CYS A 77 -9.38 -24.66 -2.07
CA CYS A 77 -9.64 -23.41 -2.76
C CYS A 77 -10.43 -22.46 -1.85
N LYS A 78 -9.78 -21.89 -0.84
CA LYS A 78 -10.41 -20.89 0.05
C LYS A 78 -9.48 -19.72 0.33
N PHE A 79 -9.61 -18.67 -0.47
CA PHE A 79 -8.89 -17.42 -0.24
C PHE A 79 -9.55 -16.64 0.90
N ASN A 80 -8.86 -16.52 2.03
CA ASN A 80 -9.32 -15.67 3.11
C ASN A 80 -9.18 -14.20 2.72
N ARG A 81 -10.30 -13.56 2.38
CA ARG A 81 -10.39 -12.11 2.20
C ARG A 81 -10.70 -11.47 3.55
N LYS A 82 -9.76 -10.73 4.14
CA LYS A 82 -10.06 -9.83 5.25
C LYS A 82 -10.08 -8.39 4.73
N ASP A 83 -11.22 -7.74 4.86
CA ASP A 83 -11.32 -6.31 4.59
C ASP A 83 -10.31 -5.55 5.46
N GLY A 84 -9.37 -4.84 4.82
CA GLY A 84 -8.32 -4.10 5.51
C GLY A 84 -6.99 -4.86 5.69
N ASP A 85 -6.71 -5.86 4.85
CA ASP A 85 -5.45 -6.58 4.81
C ASP A 85 -4.19 -5.70 4.88
N VAL A 86 -3.15 -6.29 5.46
CA VAL A 86 -1.91 -5.68 5.95
C VAL A 86 -1.36 -4.65 4.95
N ARG A 87 -1.46 -3.37 5.32
CA ARG A 87 -0.75 -2.32 4.58
C ARG A 87 0.74 -2.52 4.78
N CYS A 88 1.48 -2.74 3.70
CA CYS A 88 2.93 -2.69 3.73
C CYS A 88 3.38 -1.41 4.45
N VAL A 89 4.38 -1.52 5.32
CA VAL A 89 4.88 -0.37 6.12
C VAL A 89 5.27 0.81 5.22
N SER A 90 5.83 0.54 4.04
CA SER A 90 6.16 1.55 3.02
C SER A 90 4.92 2.28 2.51
N TYR A 91 3.80 1.57 2.33
CA TYR A 91 2.53 2.17 1.93
C TYR A 91 1.92 3.01 3.08
N ILE A 92 2.03 2.56 4.33
CA ILE A 92 1.65 3.35 5.51
C ILE A 92 2.45 4.66 5.55
N TYR A 93 3.77 4.58 5.35
CA TYR A 93 4.62 5.79 5.27
C TYR A 93 4.22 6.70 4.12
N ASN A 94 3.96 6.16 2.93
CA ASN A 94 3.52 6.94 1.78
C ASN A 94 2.23 7.71 2.10
N ILE A 95 1.22 7.05 2.67
CA ILE A 95 -0.04 7.70 3.07
C ILE A 95 0.21 8.78 4.13
N ALA A 96 1.00 8.46 5.16
CA ALA A 96 1.31 9.41 6.23
C ALA A 96 2.03 10.66 5.67
N ILE A 97 2.98 10.48 4.76
CA ILE A 97 3.70 11.57 4.10
C ILE A 97 2.77 12.38 3.20
N GLN A 98 1.90 11.73 2.41
CA GLN A 98 0.95 12.44 1.56
C GLN A 98 -0.04 13.27 2.38
N ALA A 99 -0.56 12.70 3.47
CA ALA A 99 -1.43 13.41 4.40
C ALA A 99 -0.70 14.60 5.05
N ALA A 100 0.54 14.40 5.51
CA ALA A 100 1.38 15.46 6.06
C ALA A 100 1.62 16.57 5.03
N ARG A 101 1.99 16.21 3.79
CA ARG A 101 2.19 17.17 2.68
C ARG A 101 0.93 17.97 2.40
N LYS A 102 -0.24 17.32 2.34
CA LYS A 102 -1.53 18.00 2.16
C LYS A 102 -1.82 18.96 3.31
N ALA A 103 -1.59 18.52 4.55
CA ALA A 103 -1.81 19.33 5.75
C ALA A 103 -0.87 20.55 5.81
N ILE A 104 0.40 20.40 5.45
CA ILE A 104 1.39 21.49 5.50
C ILE A 104 1.42 22.34 4.22
N LYS A 105 0.72 21.96 3.15
CA LYS A 105 0.71 22.73 1.89
C LYS A 105 0.24 24.16 2.18
N ALA A 106 1.02 25.14 1.76
CA ALA A 106 0.62 26.53 1.74
C ALA A 106 -0.37 26.77 0.61
N SER A 107 -1.32 27.68 0.80
CA SER A 107 -2.03 28.33 -0.30
C SER A 107 -1.00 29.06 -1.17
N LEU A 108 -1.14 28.98 -2.49
CA LEU A 108 -0.32 29.76 -3.40
C LEU A 108 -0.69 31.22 -3.18
N LYS A 109 0.27 32.05 -2.76
CA LYS A 109 0.10 33.51 -2.68
C LYS A 109 0.79 34.15 -3.86
N GLU A 110 0.10 35.10 -4.51
CA GLU A 110 0.57 35.81 -5.70
C GLU A 110 1.69 36.82 -5.42
N HIS A 111 1.81 37.29 -4.17
CA HIS A 111 2.78 38.32 -3.80
C HIS A 111 4.03 37.76 -3.11
N LEU A 112 5.20 38.06 -3.68
CA LEU A 112 6.54 37.68 -3.18
C LEU A 112 6.83 38.18 -1.76
N SER A 113 6.22 39.32 -1.37
CA SER A 113 6.31 39.90 -0.02
C SER A 113 5.83 38.97 1.09
N ASP A 114 4.94 38.02 0.79
CA ASP A 114 4.43 37.05 1.76
C ASP A 114 5.38 35.87 2.04
N TYR A 115 6.43 35.72 1.21
CA TYR A 115 7.46 34.69 1.36
C TYR A 115 8.77 35.21 1.96
N HIS A 116 8.87 36.52 2.24
CA HIS A 116 10.08 37.12 2.78
C HIS A 116 10.36 36.63 4.21
N HIS A 117 11.44 35.86 4.36
CA HIS A 117 11.99 35.47 5.66
C HIS A 117 13.10 36.46 6.06
N SER A 118 13.06 36.95 7.30
CA SER A 118 14.17 37.70 7.89
C SER A 118 14.64 36.98 9.16
N ASN A 119 15.96 36.83 9.31
CA ASN A 119 16.55 36.19 10.48
C ASN A 119 16.02 36.82 11.76
N ASN A 120 15.61 35.99 12.72
CA ASN A 120 15.02 36.39 14.01
C ASN A 120 13.70 37.17 13.94
N LYS A 121 13.01 37.19 12.79
CA LYS A 121 11.65 37.74 12.67
C LYS A 121 10.73 36.68 12.04
N ALA A 122 9.70 36.29 12.80
CA ALA A 122 8.61 35.44 12.31
C ALA A 122 7.36 36.31 12.17
N PRO A 123 7.16 37.02 11.04
CA PRO A 123 5.95 37.80 10.85
C PRO A 123 4.73 36.87 10.94
N THR A 124 3.84 37.16 11.88
CA THR A 124 2.56 36.45 12.02
C THR A 124 1.66 36.91 10.86
N PRO A 125 1.15 35.98 10.03
CA PRO A 125 0.29 36.36 8.92
C PRO A 125 -0.95 37.09 9.44
N THR A 126 -1.29 38.21 8.80
CA THR A 126 -2.47 39.04 9.10
C THR A 126 -3.76 38.45 8.52
N SER A 127 -3.66 37.49 7.58
CA SER A 127 -4.80 36.73 7.07
C SER A 127 -5.04 35.45 7.87
N SER A 128 -6.29 34.96 7.88
CA SER A 128 -6.67 33.70 8.54
C SER A 128 -6.00 32.46 7.93
N GLU A 129 -5.27 32.62 6.81
CA GLU A 129 -4.54 31.56 6.15
C GLU A 129 -3.22 31.25 6.87
N ARG A 130 -3.21 30.11 7.54
CA ARG A 130 -2.05 29.60 8.28
C ARG A 130 -0.92 29.22 7.31
N SER A 131 0.27 29.75 7.51
CA SER A 131 1.47 29.37 6.74
C SER A 131 1.88 27.91 7.00
N SER A 132 2.64 27.29 6.09
CA SER A 132 3.18 25.94 6.27
C SER A 132 3.96 25.78 7.59
N PHE A 133 4.73 26.79 7.98
CA PHE A 133 5.48 26.80 9.24
C PHE A 133 4.57 26.83 10.47
N TYR A 134 3.48 27.62 10.43
CA TYR A 134 2.50 27.63 11.52
C TYR A 134 1.83 26.26 11.66
N LYS A 135 1.40 25.66 10.53
CA LYS A 135 0.77 24.33 10.51
C LYS A 135 1.73 23.26 11.03
N LEU A 136 2.99 23.30 10.60
CA LEU A 136 4.03 22.36 11.04
C LEU A 136 4.32 22.49 12.53
N ARG A 137 4.47 23.71 13.07
CA ARG A 137 4.63 23.94 14.52
C ARG A 137 3.45 23.42 15.32
N SER A 138 2.22 23.68 14.86
CA SER A 138 0.99 23.22 15.52
C SER A 138 0.92 21.68 15.58
N LEU A 139 1.22 21.00 14.47
CA LEU A 139 1.30 19.54 14.41
C LEU A 139 2.44 19.00 15.29
N SER A 140 3.60 19.65 15.29
CA SER A 140 4.77 19.27 16.10
C SER A 140 4.47 19.31 17.60
N ILE A 141 3.69 20.31 18.05
CA ILE A 141 3.25 20.43 19.43
C ILE A 141 2.35 19.24 19.80
N ILE A 142 1.41 18.86 18.94
CA ILE A 142 0.55 17.69 19.16
C ILE A 142 1.39 16.41 19.30
N PHE A 143 2.41 16.21 18.46
CA PHE A 143 3.30 15.04 18.57
C PHE A 143 4.19 15.07 19.82
N LYS A 144 4.74 16.23 20.20
CA LYS A 144 5.55 16.37 21.43
C LYS A 144 4.73 16.19 22.71
N LEU A 145 3.45 16.55 22.69
CA LEU A 145 2.54 16.43 23.84
C LEU A 145 1.81 15.08 23.91
N ARG A 146 1.79 14.29 22.83
CA ARG A 146 1.43 12.86 22.87
C ARG A 146 2.55 12.08 23.56
N LYS A 147 2.64 12.20 24.89
CA LYS A 147 3.33 11.20 25.71
C LYS A 147 2.53 9.90 25.55
N VAL A 148 3.14 8.88 24.96
CA VAL A 148 2.62 7.51 25.05
C VAL A 148 2.46 7.21 26.54
N PRO A 149 1.29 6.68 27.01
CA PRO A 149 1.17 6.24 28.38
C PRO A 149 2.30 5.24 28.63
N ARG A 150 3.22 5.56 29.54
CA ARG A 150 4.18 4.58 30.01
C ARG A 150 3.35 3.61 30.85
N VAL A 151 3.10 2.42 30.30
CA VAL A 151 2.62 1.25 31.06
C VAL A 151 3.78 0.76 31.90
#